data_AF-A0A642EXY9-F1
#
_entry.id   AF-A0A642EXY9-F1
#
_cell.length_a   1.000
_cell.length_b   1.000
_cell.length_c   1.000
_cell.angle_alpha   90.00
_cell.angle_beta   90.00
_cell.angle_gamma   90.00
#
_symmetry.space_group_name_H-M   'P 1'
#
loop_
_entity.id
_entity.type
_entity.pdbx_description
1 polymer ?
#
loop_
_entity_poly.entity_id
_entity_poly.type
_entity_poly.pdbx_seq_one_letter_code
_entity_poly.pdbx_strand_id
1 'polypeptide(L)'
;METTVMPATASVQKQQGLNQVVINKVQRMIEGRQGGVMDTINRLLSEGRIAQDFIAPIGVSQRSKERPVISFKAEGRVQMAMPEGNFNLHGNAISQISEKMGIPAKYLRELSAGDVWQKQLCATILNEHSGWTERTRVLIRAVGMEVRGVLSDSYRRLNSVDILTAFIREAGGQGAVVSDAYMNDTKVWCETILPTPIEIPTRKNGTVIIFAGARFSTSDYGNGSVDMRSFLLNGACLNGMVRESVMRQIHLGGRLPESLSLSQKTYELDTQTTVSAVSDLTKGLYSKDTIMQKAIEIQGASEIDVDFDKELKNLVQKGALLKNEGREVEKLLMNNNPDDGVTGGATLWKLTQGITAFAREQQPERCRELHEISGQLMNRVKIN
;
A
#
# COMPACT_ATOMS: atom_id res chain seq x y z
N MET A 1 28.78 32.32 22.49
CA MET A 1 27.68 32.23 21.51
C MET A 1 26.43 31.91 22.30
N GLU A 2 25.54 32.88 22.43
CA GLU A 2 24.26 32.73 23.11
C GLU A 2 23.43 31.67 22.40
N THR A 3 23.20 30.55 23.07
CA THR A 3 22.13 29.61 22.72
C THR A 3 20.82 30.31 23.00
N THR A 4 20.18 30.86 21.96
CA THR A 4 18.86 31.48 22.04
C THR A 4 17.83 30.38 22.35
N VAL A 5 17.67 30.05 23.63
CA VAL A 5 16.59 29.17 24.11
C VAL A 5 15.29 29.91 23.82
N MET A 6 14.53 29.46 22.82
CA MET A 6 13.20 29.99 22.58
C MET A 6 12.38 29.89 23.88
N PRO A 7 11.72 30.97 24.33
CA PRO A 7 10.88 30.90 25.52
C PRO A 7 9.74 29.91 25.28
N ALA A 8 9.46 29.05 26.27
CA ALA A 8 8.50 27.96 26.18
C ALA A 8 7.08 28.40 25.75
N THR A 9 6.73 29.67 25.91
CA THR A 9 5.48 30.27 25.43
C THR A 9 5.40 30.38 23.90
N ALA A 10 6.52 30.67 23.22
CA ALA A 10 6.57 30.80 21.76
C ALA A 10 6.52 29.43 21.05
N SER A 11 7.08 28.38 21.65
CA SER A 11 6.98 27.01 21.13
C SER A 11 5.56 26.47 21.24
N VAL A 12 4.85 26.76 22.36
CA VAL A 12 3.47 26.34 22.57
C VAL A 12 2.50 27.01 21.58
N GLN A 13 2.64 28.31 21.30
CA GLN A 13 1.81 29.00 20.30
C GLN A 13 2.01 28.44 18.88
N LYS A 14 3.26 28.14 18.49
CA LYS A 14 3.54 27.51 17.20
C LYS A 14 3.01 26.08 17.11
N GLN A 15 3.00 25.33 18.21
CA GLN A 15 2.36 24.00 18.26
C GLN A 15 0.84 24.10 18.11
N GLN A 16 0.19 25.09 18.73
CA GLN A 16 -1.25 25.33 18.53
C GLN A 16 -1.59 25.67 17.07
N GLY A 17 -0.76 26.49 16.42
CA GLY A 17 -0.89 26.76 14.99
C GLY A 17 -0.77 25.48 14.16
N LEU A 18 0.19 24.62 14.48
CA LEU A 18 0.35 23.33 13.81
C LEU A 18 -0.87 22.43 14.01
N ASN A 19 -1.36 22.32 15.23
CA ASN A 19 -2.54 21.52 15.56
C ASN A 19 -3.75 21.94 14.72
N GLN A 20 -3.98 23.25 14.57
CA GLN A 20 -5.08 23.75 13.73
C GLN A 20 -4.88 23.39 12.25
N VAL A 21 -3.64 23.49 11.74
CA VAL A 21 -3.31 23.09 10.37
C VAL A 21 -3.62 21.60 10.14
N VAL A 22 -3.30 20.73 11.11
CA VAL A 22 -3.59 19.28 11.01
C VAL A 22 -5.09 19.01 11.02
N ILE A 23 -5.82 19.60 11.96
CA ILE A 23 -7.28 19.44 12.06
C ILE A 23 -7.95 19.84 10.73
N ASN A 24 -7.62 21.04 10.23
CA ASN A 24 -8.17 21.56 8.98
C ASN A 24 -7.79 20.71 7.76
N LYS A 25 -6.62 20.05 7.79
CA LYS A 25 -6.15 19.15 6.74
C LYS A 25 -6.93 17.82 6.76
N VAL A 26 -7.11 17.23 7.94
CA VAL A 26 -7.86 15.97 8.07
C VAL A 26 -9.33 16.17 7.70
N GLN A 27 -9.95 17.26 8.13
CA GLN A 27 -11.31 17.62 7.71
C GLN A 27 -11.43 17.73 6.19
N ARG A 28 -10.55 18.49 5.54
CA ARG A 28 -10.52 18.61 4.07
C ARG A 28 -10.27 17.28 3.37
N MET A 29 -9.44 16.41 3.94
CA MET A 29 -9.20 15.07 3.40
C MET A 29 -10.46 14.21 3.45
N ILE A 30 -11.16 14.20 4.59
CA ILE A 30 -12.39 13.43 4.77
C ILE A 30 -13.49 13.97 3.86
N GLU A 31 -13.70 15.28 3.80
CA GLU A 31 -14.77 15.91 3.02
C GLU A 31 -14.49 15.90 1.52
N GLY A 32 -13.27 16.24 1.11
CA GLY A 32 -12.91 16.40 -0.29
C GLY A 32 -12.81 15.10 -1.09
N ARG A 33 -12.75 13.94 -0.41
CA ARG A 33 -12.55 12.63 -1.05
C ARG A 33 -13.77 11.71 -1.01
N GLN A 34 -14.88 12.12 -0.37
CA GLN A 34 -16.07 11.27 -0.23
C GLN A 34 -16.60 10.78 -1.57
N GLY A 35 -16.65 11.65 -2.59
CA GLY A 35 -17.11 11.28 -3.93
C GLY A 35 -16.24 10.18 -4.54
N GLY A 36 -14.92 10.37 -4.56
CA GLY A 36 -13.97 9.38 -5.11
C GLY A 36 -13.96 8.05 -4.33
N VAL A 37 -14.19 8.10 -3.02
CA VAL A 37 -14.35 6.90 -2.18
C VAL A 37 -15.58 6.11 -2.61
N MET A 38 -16.73 6.77 -2.74
CA MET A 38 -17.98 6.13 -3.14
C MET A 38 -17.88 5.54 -4.55
N ASP A 39 -17.28 6.27 -5.49
CA ASP A 39 -17.03 5.78 -6.86
C ASP A 39 -16.14 4.53 -6.85
N THR A 40 -15.09 4.52 -6.02
CA THR A 40 -14.19 3.38 -5.88
C THR A 40 -14.90 2.15 -5.32
N ILE A 41 -15.71 2.31 -4.28
CA ILE A 41 -16.48 1.21 -3.67
C ILE A 41 -17.53 0.69 -4.66
N ASN A 42 -18.25 1.59 -5.34
CA ASN A 42 -19.24 1.22 -6.36
C ASN A 42 -18.59 0.45 -7.51
N ARG A 43 -17.41 0.91 -7.99
CA ARG A 43 -16.63 0.20 -8.99
C ARG A 43 -16.25 -1.19 -8.50
N LEU A 44 -15.69 -1.32 -7.30
CA LEU A 44 -15.31 -2.61 -6.73
C LEU A 44 -16.48 -3.60 -6.66
N LEU A 45 -17.65 -3.14 -6.20
CA LEU A 45 -18.87 -3.94 -6.14
C LEU A 45 -19.36 -4.33 -7.54
N SER A 46 -19.31 -3.41 -8.50
CA SER A 46 -19.74 -3.67 -9.87
C SER A 46 -18.83 -4.67 -10.60
N GLU A 47 -17.52 -4.52 -10.50
CA GLU A 47 -16.53 -5.42 -11.10
C GLU A 47 -16.55 -6.78 -10.42
N GLY A 48 -16.74 -6.83 -9.09
CA GLY A 48 -16.88 -8.06 -8.33
C GLY A 48 -18.08 -8.93 -8.77
N ARG A 49 -19.17 -8.33 -9.26
CA ARG A 49 -20.34 -9.07 -9.78
C ARG A 49 -20.11 -9.74 -11.12
N ILE A 50 -19.20 -9.19 -11.93
CA ILE A 50 -18.88 -9.69 -13.28
C ILE A 50 -17.52 -10.39 -13.35
N ALA A 51 -16.87 -10.54 -12.19
CA ALA A 51 -15.62 -11.26 -12.05
C ALA A 51 -15.85 -12.76 -12.24
N GLN A 52 -14.99 -13.40 -13.03
CA GLN A 52 -15.08 -14.80 -13.40
C GLN A 52 -13.71 -15.46 -13.31
N ASP A 53 -13.68 -16.67 -12.76
CA ASP A 53 -12.48 -17.47 -12.58
C ASP A 53 -12.57 -18.74 -13.44
N PHE A 54 -11.54 -18.99 -14.26
CA PHE A 54 -11.43 -20.18 -15.10
C PHE A 54 -10.16 -20.95 -14.73
N ILE A 55 -10.22 -22.29 -14.78
CA ILE A 55 -9.04 -23.13 -14.70
C ILE A 55 -8.81 -23.74 -16.08
N ALA A 56 -7.71 -23.35 -16.72
CA ALA A 56 -7.35 -23.85 -18.02
C ALA A 56 -5.86 -24.18 -18.09
N PRO A 57 -5.45 -25.20 -18.86
CA PRO A 57 -4.05 -25.50 -19.10
C PRO A 57 -3.47 -24.53 -20.14
N ILE A 58 -2.28 -24.02 -19.88
CA ILE A 58 -1.38 -23.46 -20.90
C ILE A 58 -0.37 -24.53 -21.32
N GLY A 59 0.26 -24.36 -22.48
CA GLY A 59 1.24 -25.32 -22.98
C GLY A 59 0.60 -26.57 -23.60
N VAL A 60 1.44 -27.57 -23.88
CA VAL A 60 1.04 -28.85 -24.50
C VAL A 60 1.72 -30.01 -23.81
N SER A 61 1.06 -31.18 -23.76
CA SER A 61 1.67 -32.39 -23.19
C SER A 61 2.69 -33.00 -24.14
N GLN A 62 2.46 -32.87 -25.44
CA GLN A 62 3.42 -33.20 -26.49
C GLN A 62 3.72 -31.98 -27.34
N ARG A 63 4.98 -31.52 -27.28
CA ARG A 63 5.47 -30.37 -28.05
C ARG A 63 5.15 -30.55 -29.53
N SER A 64 4.61 -29.50 -30.15
CA SER A 64 4.30 -29.43 -31.59
C SER A 64 3.24 -30.41 -32.15
N LYS A 65 2.75 -31.39 -31.36
CA LYS A 65 1.77 -32.40 -31.83
C LYS A 65 0.34 -32.14 -31.38
N GLU A 66 0.16 -31.45 -30.26
CA GLU A 66 -1.15 -31.07 -29.73
C GLU A 66 -1.42 -29.59 -29.94
N ARG A 67 -2.70 -29.23 -30.12
CA ARG A 67 -3.11 -27.83 -30.09
C ARG A 67 -3.34 -27.41 -28.65
N PRO A 68 -2.74 -26.30 -28.18
CA PRO A 68 -3.03 -25.76 -26.86
C PRO A 68 -4.53 -25.48 -26.70
N VAL A 69 -5.07 -25.65 -25.50
CA VAL A 69 -6.48 -25.32 -25.17
C VAL A 69 -6.73 -23.82 -25.28
N ILE A 70 -5.70 -23.02 -24.96
CA ILE A 70 -5.73 -21.56 -25.04
C ILE A 70 -4.95 -21.13 -26.27
N SER A 71 -5.54 -20.26 -27.08
CA SER A 71 -4.85 -19.62 -28.21
C SER A 71 -4.94 -18.11 -28.13
N PHE A 72 -4.07 -17.42 -28.87
CA PHE A 72 -3.98 -15.96 -28.85
C PHE A 72 -4.25 -15.40 -30.24
N LYS A 73 -4.97 -14.28 -30.29
CA LYS A 73 -5.22 -13.53 -31.53
C LYS A 73 -5.14 -12.03 -31.26
N ALA A 74 -5.02 -11.23 -32.31
CA ALA A 74 -4.99 -9.77 -32.18
C ALA A 74 -6.06 -9.13 -33.06
N GLU A 75 -7.10 -8.59 -32.43
CA GLU A 75 -8.20 -7.87 -33.08
C GLU A 75 -8.35 -6.51 -32.36
N GLY A 76 -7.52 -5.53 -32.73
CA GLY A 76 -7.40 -4.23 -32.05
C GLY A 76 -6.64 -4.29 -30.71
N ARG A 77 -6.89 -5.32 -29.88
CA ARG A 77 -6.14 -5.69 -28.68
C ARG A 77 -5.72 -7.17 -28.77
N VAL A 78 -4.69 -7.55 -28.02
CA VAL A 78 -4.32 -8.96 -27.87
C VAL A 78 -5.41 -9.67 -27.06
N GLN A 79 -5.90 -10.79 -27.57
CA GLN A 79 -6.98 -11.57 -27.00
C GLN A 79 -6.53 -12.99 -26.72
N MET A 80 -7.07 -13.55 -25.64
CA MET A 80 -7.00 -14.95 -25.26
C MET A 80 -8.31 -15.62 -25.65
N ALA A 81 -8.22 -16.63 -26.50
CA ALA A 81 -9.32 -17.48 -26.90
C ALA A 81 -9.30 -18.75 -26.04
N MET A 82 -10.39 -18.98 -25.32
CA MET A 82 -10.66 -20.13 -24.47
C MET A 82 -11.98 -20.80 -24.90
N PRO A 83 -12.26 -22.04 -24.49
CA PRO A 83 -13.56 -22.68 -24.74
C PRO A 83 -14.76 -21.83 -24.28
N GLU A 84 -14.59 -21.04 -23.22
CA GLU A 84 -15.60 -20.16 -22.64
C GLU A 84 -15.80 -18.85 -23.41
N GLY A 85 -14.88 -18.49 -24.31
CA GLY A 85 -14.99 -17.30 -25.15
C GLY A 85 -13.67 -16.59 -25.43
N ASN A 86 -13.77 -15.42 -26.05
CA ASN A 86 -12.65 -14.56 -26.36
C ASN A 86 -12.58 -13.41 -25.35
N PHE A 87 -11.41 -13.22 -24.76
CA PHE A 87 -11.17 -12.20 -23.74
C PHE A 87 -9.98 -11.33 -24.12
N ASN A 88 -10.09 -10.02 -23.95
CA ASN A 88 -8.94 -9.13 -24.07
C ASN A 88 -7.93 -9.43 -22.95
N LEU A 89 -6.64 -9.30 -23.25
CA LEU A 89 -5.59 -9.44 -22.24
C LEU A 89 -5.18 -8.07 -21.70
N HIS A 90 -5.35 -7.89 -20.40
CA HIS A 90 -4.78 -6.76 -19.68
C HIS A 90 -3.25 -6.89 -19.60
N GLY A 91 -2.52 -5.77 -19.54
CA GLY A 91 -1.04 -5.78 -19.51
C GLY A 91 -0.44 -6.57 -18.33
N ASN A 92 -1.15 -6.66 -17.21
CA ASN A 92 -0.78 -7.54 -16.08
C ASN A 92 -0.85 -9.02 -16.46
N ALA A 93 -1.94 -9.46 -17.10
CA ALA A 93 -2.11 -10.83 -17.56
C ALA A 93 -1.05 -11.21 -18.60
N ILE A 94 -0.70 -10.29 -19.50
CA ILE A 94 0.38 -10.47 -20.49
C ILE A 94 1.73 -10.67 -19.80
N SER A 95 2.00 -9.92 -18.73
CA SER A 95 3.23 -10.07 -17.97
C SER A 95 3.27 -11.44 -17.27
N GLN A 96 2.19 -11.86 -16.63
CA GLN A 96 2.14 -13.12 -15.91
C GLN A 96 2.20 -14.34 -16.84
N ILE A 97 1.56 -14.28 -18.02
CA ILE A 97 1.66 -15.38 -18.99
C ILE A 97 3.05 -15.44 -19.63
N SER A 98 3.68 -14.28 -19.87
CA SER A 98 5.04 -14.24 -20.42
C SER A 98 6.05 -14.92 -19.49
N GLU A 99 5.95 -14.70 -18.18
CA GLU A 99 6.80 -15.36 -17.18
C GLU A 99 6.64 -16.88 -17.20
N LYS A 100 5.39 -17.36 -17.30
CA LYS A 100 5.10 -18.80 -17.38
C LYS A 100 5.62 -19.46 -18.67
N MET A 101 5.73 -18.68 -19.75
CA MET A 101 6.22 -19.13 -21.05
C MET A 101 7.72 -18.84 -21.28
N GLY A 102 8.41 -18.28 -20.28
CA GLY A 102 9.84 -17.94 -20.37
C GLY A 102 10.16 -16.77 -21.32
N ILE A 103 9.19 -15.88 -21.56
CA ILE A 103 9.32 -14.73 -22.47
C ILE A 103 9.57 -13.46 -21.64
N PRO A 104 10.49 -12.56 -22.04
CA PRO A 104 10.68 -11.28 -21.37
C PRO A 104 9.40 -10.43 -21.31
N ALA A 105 8.88 -10.23 -20.09
CA ALA A 105 7.58 -9.59 -19.87
C ALA A 105 7.49 -8.16 -20.40
N LYS A 106 8.56 -7.37 -20.25
CA LYS A 106 8.61 -5.99 -20.74
C LYS A 106 8.40 -5.92 -22.26
N TYR A 107 9.07 -6.80 -22.99
CA TYR A 107 8.99 -6.86 -24.45
C TYR A 107 7.58 -7.19 -24.93
N LEU A 108 6.94 -8.23 -24.38
CA LEU A 108 5.56 -8.57 -24.76
C LEU A 108 4.56 -7.47 -24.36
N ARG A 109 4.77 -6.80 -23.23
CA ARG A 109 3.93 -5.68 -22.81
C ARG A 109 4.02 -4.52 -23.81
N GLU A 110 5.22 -4.15 -24.24
CA GLU A 110 5.44 -3.13 -25.27
C GLU A 110 4.76 -3.52 -26.60
N LEU A 111 4.93 -4.77 -27.05
CA LEU A 111 4.26 -5.25 -28.26
C LEU A 111 2.73 -5.21 -28.15
N SER A 112 2.18 -5.58 -26.99
CA SER A 112 0.73 -5.61 -26.78
C SER A 112 0.07 -4.23 -26.76
N ALA A 113 0.84 -3.20 -26.39
CA ALA A 113 0.39 -1.81 -26.33
C ALA A 113 0.65 -1.04 -27.63
N GLY A 114 1.46 -1.60 -28.52
CA GLY A 114 1.89 -0.96 -29.77
C GLY A 114 0.86 -1.02 -30.91
N ASP A 115 1.37 -0.87 -32.12
CA ASP A 115 0.60 -0.87 -33.36
C ASP A 115 0.00 -2.26 -33.67
N VAL A 116 -0.88 -2.29 -34.68
CA VAL A 116 -1.59 -3.51 -35.11
C VAL A 116 -0.61 -4.67 -35.39
N TRP A 117 0.51 -4.41 -36.09
CA TRP A 117 1.50 -5.43 -36.38
C TRP A 117 2.24 -5.93 -35.13
N GLN A 118 2.47 -5.06 -34.14
CA GLN A 118 3.13 -5.42 -32.88
C GLN A 118 2.21 -6.31 -32.03
N LYS A 119 0.92 -6.00 -32.00
CA LYS A 119 -0.09 -6.84 -31.34
C LYS A 119 -0.24 -8.19 -32.01
N GLN A 120 -0.21 -8.24 -33.34
CA GLN A 120 -0.22 -9.49 -34.08
C GLN A 120 1.03 -10.32 -33.77
N LEU A 121 2.21 -9.70 -33.75
CA LEU A 121 3.46 -10.35 -33.36
C LEU A 121 3.40 -10.87 -31.92
N CYS A 122 2.83 -10.11 -30.98
CA CYS A 122 2.61 -10.54 -29.60
C CYS A 122 1.78 -11.84 -29.54
N ALA A 123 0.64 -11.88 -30.26
CA ALA A 123 -0.18 -13.08 -30.34
C ALA A 123 0.56 -14.26 -30.97
N THR A 124 1.31 -14.03 -32.06
CA THR A 124 2.14 -15.06 -32.70
C THR A 124 3.18 -15.63 -31.75
N ILE A 125 3.92 -14.77 -31.03
CA ILE A 125 4.93 -15.21 -30.06
C ILE A 125 4.29 -16.05 -28.95
N LEU A 126 3.15 -15.61 -28.40
CA LEU A 126 2.45 -16.35 -27.35
C LEU A 126 1.99 -17.75 -27.83
N ASN A 127 1.45 -17.84 -29.05
CA ASN A 127 1.05 -19.13 -29.63
C ASN A 127 2.25 -20.06 -29.86
N GLU A 128 3.34 -19.53 -30.42
CA GLU A 128 4.55 -20.32 -30.67
C GLU A 128 5.11 -20.88 -29.36
N HIS A 129 5.33 -20.02 -28.37
CA HIS A 129 5.81 -20.45 -27.05
C HIS A 129 4.85 -21.43 -26.38
N SER A 130 3.53 -21.25 -26.52
CA SER A 130 2.57 -22.21 -25.98
C SER A 130 2.68 -23.59 -26.61
N GLY A 131 3.17 -23.72 -27.85
CA GLY A 131 3.45 -25.02 -28.49
C GLY A 131 4.70 -25.74 -27.95
N TRP A 132 5.57 -25.02 -27.25
CA TRP A 132 6.84 -25.54 -26.69
C TRP A 132 6.88 -25.58 -25.16
N THR A 133 5.95 -24.89 -24.50
CA THR A 133 5.81 -24.85 -23.04
C THR A 133 5.16 -26.13 -22.53
N GLU A 134 5.71 -26.69 -21.45
CA GLU A 134 5.14 -27.85 -20.77
C GLU A 134 3.75 -27.54 -20.22
N ARG A 135 2.82 -28.50 -20.39
CA ARG A 135 1.44 -28.33 -19.97
C ARG A 135 1.36 -28.01 -18.48
N THR A 136 0.85 -26.83 -18.16
CA THR A 136 0.71 -26.35 -16.79
C THR A 136 -0.69 -25.78 -16.58
N ARG A 137 -1.35 -26.14 -15.48
CA ARG A 137 -2.64 -25.56 -15.11
C ARG A 137 -2.46 -24.15 -14.56
N VAL A 138 -3.31 -23.23 -15.01
CA VAL A 138 -3.32 -21.85 -14.52
C VAL A 138 -4.71 -21.42 -14.10
N LEU A 139 -4.76 -20.50 -13.14
CA LEU A 139 -5.97 -19.78 -12.79
C LEU A 139 -6.05 -18.50 -13.64
N ILE A 140 -7.12 -18.36 -14.39
CA ILE A 140 -7.40 -17.19 -15.22
C ILE A 140 -8.50 -16.40 -14.53
N ARG A 141 -8.22 -15.15 -14.20
CA ARG A 141 -9.17 -14.25 -13.55
C ARG A 141 -9.54 -13.12 -14.51
N ALA A 142 -10.83 -13.03 -14.83
CA ALA A 142 -11.38 -12.06 -15.76
C ALA A 142 -12.43 -11.17 -15.11
N VAL A 143 -12.57 -9.95 -15.63
CA VAL A 143 -13.65 -9.01 -15.27
C VAL A 143 -14.38 -8.68 -16.57
N GLY A 144 -15.63 -9.15 -16.69
CA GLY A 144 -16.33 -9.08 -17.97
C GLY A 144 -15.54 -9.81 -19.08
N MET A 145 -15.21 -9.10 -20.17
CA MET A 145 -14.48 -9.65 -21.33
C MET A 145 -12.96 -9.38 -21.29
N GLU A 146 -12.38 -9.09 -20.13
CA GLU A 146 -10.95 -8.81 -20.00
C GLU A 146 -10.31 -9.72 -18.95
N VAL A 147 -9.31 -10.51 -19.35
CA VAL A 147 -8.45 -11.25 -18.42
C VAL A 147 -7.47 -10.29 -17.78
N ARG A 148 -7.52 -10.21 -16.45
CA ARG A 148 -6.66 -9.34 -15.64
C ARG A 148 -5.57 -10.08 -14.88
N GLY A 149 -5.73 -11.39 -14.66
CA GLY A 149 -4.71 -12.25 -14.04
C GLY A 149 -4.60 -13.64 -14.67
N VAL A 150 -3.37 -14.14 -14.80
CA VAL A 150 -3.00 -15.51 -15.20
C VAL A 150 -2.05 -16.07 -14.14
N LEU A 151 -2.61 -16.77 -13.16
CA LEU A 151 -1.96 -17.11 -11.90
C LEU A 151 -1.64 -18.60 -11.81
N SER A 152 -0.88 -18.98 -10.79
CA SER A 152 -0.74 -20.40 -10.42
C SER A 152 -2.12 -20.98 -10.07
N ASP A 153 -2.33 -22.26 -10.34
CA ASP A 153 -3.52 -22.99 -9.86
C ASP A 153 -3.57 -23.09 -8.32
N SER A 154 -2.41 -22.95 -7.66
CA SER A 154 -2.24 -22.83 -6.21
C SER A 154 -2.49 -21.41 -5.65
N TYR A 155 -2.87 -20.45 -6.50
CA TYR A 155 -3.13 -19.08 -6.05
C TYR A 155 -4.39 -19.05 -5.20
N ARG A 156 -4.29 -18.44 -4.00
CA ARG A 156 -5.41 -18.36 -3.07
C ARG A 156 -6.42 -17.35 -3.60
N ARG A 157 -7.59 -17.83 -3.97
CA ARG A 157 -8.70 -17.01 -4.47
C ARG A 157 -9.37 -16.32 -3.30
N LEU A 158 -8.91 -15.12 -3.01
CA LEU A 158 -9.56 -14.23 -2.05
C LEU A 158 -10.60 -13.37 -2.78
N ASN A 159 -11.62 -12.95 -2.03
CA ASN A 159 -12.60 -11.98 -2.48
C ASN A 159 -12.26 -10.61 -1.86
N SER A 160 -11.72 -9.70 -2.68
CA SER A 160 -11.36 -8.36 -2.21
C SER A 160 -12.58 -7.55 -1.75
N VAL A 161 -13.79 -7.82 -2.27
CA VAL A 161 -15.02 -7.14 -1.81
C VAL A 161 -15.29 -7.47 -0.34
N ASP A 162 -15.28 -8.75 0.01
CA ASP A 162 -15.62 -9.21 1.37
C ASP A 162 -14.58 -8.72 2.38
N ILE A 163 -13.30 -8.82 2.03
CA ILE A 163 -12.20 -8.43 2.91
C ILE A 163 -12.18 -6.91 3.12
N LEU A 164 -12.36 -6.12 2.06
CA LEU A 164 -12.42 -4.66 2.18
C LEU A 164 -13.65 -4.23 2.99
N THR A 165 -14.79 -4.89 2.80
CA THR A 165 -16.01 -4.62 3.55
C THR A 165 -15.82 -4.89 5.03
N ALA A 166 -15.14 -5.99 5.38
CA ALA A 166 -14.80 -6.31 6.76
C ALA A 166 -13.90 -5.25 7.40
N PHE A 167 -12.84 -4.82 6.69
CA PHE A 167 -11.96 -3.74 7.12
C PHE A 167 -12.73 -2.44 7.39
N ILE A 168 -13.53 -1.98 6.43
CA ILE A 168 -14.30 -0.72 6.55
C ILE A 168 -15.31 -0.81 7.69
N ARG A 169 -16.03 -1.94 7.81
CA ARG A 169 -17.05 -2.14 8.83
C ARG A 169 -16.43 -2.16 10.23
N GLU A 170 -15.33 -2.88 10.41
CA GLU A 170 -14.66 -2.94 11.70
C GLU A 170 -14.05 -1.58 12.07
N ALA A 171 -13.37 -0.92 11.13
CA ALA A 171 -12.85 0.43 11.35
C ALA A 171 -13.97 1.42 11.73
N GLY A 172 -15.12 1.35 11.06
CA GLY A 172 -16.32 2.12 11.40
C GLY A 172 -16.85 1.82 12.80
N GLY A 173 -16.83 0.55 13.22
CA GLY A 173 -17.18 0.13 14.58
C GLY A 173 -16.26 0.70 15.65
N GLN A 174 -15.00 0.99 15.31
CA GLN A 174 -14.02 1.67 16.18
C GLN A 174 -14.11 3.21 16.11
N GLY A 175 -15.05 3.76 15.32
CA GLY A 175 -15.24 5.19 15.14
C GLY A 175 -14.37 5.83 14.05
N ALA A 176 -13.65 5.03 13.25
CA ALA A 176 -12.89 5.54 12.12
C ALA A 176 -13.81 5.76 10.90
N VAL A 177 -13.44 6.70 10.04
CA VAL A 177 -14.13 7.01 8.79
C VAL A 177 -13.22 6.75 7.61
N VAL A 178 -13.79 6.39 6.46
CA VAL A 178 -13.01 6.24 5.22
C VAL A 178 -12.50 7.60 4.78
N SER A 179 -11.18 7.76 4.67
CA SER A 179 -10.53 9.02 4.30
C SER A 179 -10.04 9.06 2.85
N ASP A 180 -9.77 7.90 2.26
CA ASP A 180 -9.34 7.80 0.88
C ASP A 180 -9.57 6.38 0.35
N ALA A 181 -9.77 6.24 -0.94
CA ALA A 181 -9.82 4.95 -1.60
C ALA A 181 -9.40 5.10 -3.05
N TYR A 182 -8.81 4.05 -3.57
CA TYR A 182 -8.38 4.01 -4.96
C TYR A 182 -8.41 2.59 -5.49
N MET A 183 -8.87 2.47 -6.73
CA MET A 183 -8.88 1.22 -7.47
C MET A 183 -8.39 1.46 -8.89
N ASN A 184 -7.42 0.66 -9.29
CA ASN A 184 -7.13 0.43 -10.71
C ASN A 184 -7.61 -0.97 -11.09
N ASP A 185 -7.36 -1.38 -12.33
CA ASP A 185 -7.86 -2.64 -12.88
C ASP A 185 -7.40 -3.88 -12.10
N THR A 186 -6.27 -3.79 -11.37
CA THR A 186 -5.64 -4.94 -10.72
C THR A 186 -5.41 -4.80 -9.22
N LYS A 187 -5.55 -3.61 -8.65
CA LYS A 187 -5.28 -3.29 -7.25
C LYS A 187 -6.38 -2.40 -6.71
N VAL A 188 -6.77 -2.66 -5.47
CA VAL A 188 -7.62 -1.77 -4.69
C VAL A 188 -6.97 -1.49 -3.34
N TRP A 189 -7.14 -0.27 -2.85
CA TRP A 189 -6.81 0.09 -1.49
C TRP A 189 -7.81 1.10 -0.93
N CYS A 190 -7.93 1.08 0.40
CA CYS A 190 -8.79 1.96 1.18
C CYS A 190 -8.02 2.42 2.42
N GLU A 191 -8.22 3.67 2.80
CA GLU A 191 -7.72 4.26 4.04
C GLU A 191 -8.87 4.68 4.94
N THR A 192 -8.69 4.41 6.21
CA THR A 192 -9.58 4.87 7.28
C THR A 192 -8.80 5.70 8.29
N ILE A 193 -9.45 6.66 8.91
CA ILE A 193 -8.86 7.53 9.92
C ILE A 193 -9.84 7.75 11.08
N LEU A 194 -9.34 7.76 12.31
CA LEU A 194 -10.10 8.25 13.45
C LEU A 194 -10.24 9.76 13.30
N PRO A 195 -11.47 10.30 13.16
CA PRO A 195 -11.67 11.74 12.98
C PRO A 195 -11.48 12.53 14.29
N THR A 196 -11.49 11.85 15.43
CA THR A 196 -11.21 12.47 16.73
C THR A 196 -9.71 12.64 16.90
N PRO A 197 -9.20 13.87 17.11
CA PRO A 197 -7.79 14.10 17.37
C PRO A 197 -7.36 13.42 18.67
N ILE A 198 -6.17 12.82 18.66
CA ILE A 198 -5.50 12.32 19.85
C ILE A 198 -4.60 13.43 20.34
N GLU A 199 -4.92 13.96 21.52
CA GLU A 199 -4.17 15.02 22.19
C GLU A 199 -3.11 14.42 23.10
N ILE A 200 -1.84 14.69 22.80
CA ILE A 200 -0.70 14.18 23.56
C ILE A 200 -0.05 15.37 24.28
N PRO A 201 -0.21 15.48 25.62
CA PRO A 201 0.47 16.51 26.37
C PRO A 201 1.97 16.22 26.40
N THR A 202 2.78 17.16 25.92
CA THR A 202 4.24 17.05 25.96
C THR A 202 4.84 18.19 26.78
N ARG A 203 5.89 17.89 27.54
CA ARG A 203 6.50 18.87 28.46
C ARG A 203 7.17 20.05 27.74
N LYS A 204 7.74 19.82 26.56
CA LYS A 204 8.58 20.80 25.84
C LYS A 204 7.90 21.40 24.60
N ASN A 205 6.90 20.72 24.04
CA ASN A 205 6.25 21.13 22.80
C ASN A 205 4.77 21.52 22.99
N GLY A 206 4.23 21.49 24.22
CA GLY A 206 2.79 21.70 24.47
C GLY A 206 1.97 20.48 24.08
N THR A 207 0.69 20.66 23.76
CA THR A 207 -0.16 19.55 23.30
C THR A 207 0.10 19.26 21.83
N VAL A 208 0.57 18.06 21.51
CA VAL A 208 0.72 17.58 20.14
C VAL A 208 -0.56 16.88 19.72
N ILE A 209 -1.16 17.29 18.60
CA ILE A 209 -2.31 16.60 18.01
C ILE A 209 -1.84 15.63 16.94
N ILE A 210 -2.32 14.38 17.04
CA ILE A 210 -2.15 13.36 16.00
C ILE A 210 -3.50 12.75 15.63
N PHE A 211 -3.57 12.15 14.45
CA PHE A 211 -4.71 11.34 14.01
C PHE A 211 -4.22 9.94 13.65
N ALA A 212 -4.90 8.91 14.14
CA ALA A 212 -4.57 7.53 13.83
C ALA A 212 -5.39 7.03 12.64
N GLY A 213 -4.73 6.36 11.70
CA GLY A 213 -5.36 5.77 10.53
C GLY A 213 -4.78 4.41 10.17
N ALA A 214 -5.44 3.75 9.23
CA ALA A 214 -5.04 2.47 8.69
C ALA A 214 -5.27 2.46 7.19
N ARG A 215 -4.38 1.81 6.44
CA ARG A 215 -4.51 1.52 5.02
C ARG A 215 -4.62 0.02 4.84
N PHE A 216 -5.64 -0.41 4.12
CA PHE A 216 -5.75 -1.76 3.60
C PHE A 216 -5.55 -1.76 2.09
N SER A 217 -4.81 -2.73 1.56
CA SER A 217 -4.64 -2.92 0.12
C SER A 217 -4.61 -4.40 -0.25
N THR A 218 -5.11 -4.72 -1.44
CA THR A 218 -5.18 -6.09 -1.97
C THR A 218 -5.21 -6.09 -3.49
N SER A 219 -4.92 -7.26 -4.07
CA SER A 219 -5.04 -7.54 -5.49
C SER A 219 -5.53 -8.96 -5.71
N ASP A 220 -6.69 -9.10 -6.34
CA ASP A 220 -7.21 -10.40 -6.74
C ASP A 220 -6.44 -11.02 -7.92
N TYR A 221 -5.65 -10.21 -8.63
CA TYR A 221 -5.05 -10.56 -9.92
C TYR A 221 -3.54 -10.80 -9.84
N GLY A 222 -3.00 -11.09 -8.65
CA GLY A 222 -1.57 -11.35 -8.43
C GLY A 222 -0.66 -10.14 -8.63
N ASN A 223 -1.21 -8.94 -8.69
CA ASN A 223 -0.46 -7.69 -8.68
C ASN A 223 -0.41 -7.18 -7.24
N GLY A 224 0.23 -7.90 -6.32
CA GLY A 224 0.35 -7.48 -4.91
C GLY A 224 -0.16 -8.50 -3.90
N SER A 225 -0.02 -8.14 -2.62
CA SER A 225 -0.41 -8.92 -1.45
C SER A 225 -1.58 -8.25 -0.71
N VAL A 226 -2.32 -9.00 0.10
CA VAL A 226 -3.12 -8.43 1.18
C VAL A 226 -2.13 -7.76 2.13
N ASP A 227 -2.24 -6.44 2.27
CA ASP A 227 -1.29 -5.63 3.03
C ASP A 227 -2.09 -4.60 3.83
N MET A 228 -1.92 -4.63 5.15
CA MET A 228 -2.55 -3.70 6.08
C MET A 228 -1.49 -2.97 6.88
N ARG A 229 -1.60 -1.64 6.93
CA ARG A 229 -0.64 -0.76 7.59
C ARG A 229 -1.36 0.24 8.47
N SER A 230 -0.88 0.46 9.68
CA SER A 230 -1.28 1.61 10.47
C SER A 230 -0.47 2.84 10.09
N PHE A 231 -1.02 4.03 10.26
CA PHE A 231 -0.28 5.28 10.14
C PHE A 231 -0.77 6.33 11.14
N LEU A 232 0.13 7.23 11.52
CA LEU A 232 -0.19 8.41 12.31
C LEU A 232 0.01 9.67 11.47
N LEU A 233 -0.98 10.56 11.46
CA LEU A 233 -0.86 11.90 10.87
C LEU A 233 -0.56 12.90 11.97
N ASN A 234 0.51 13.68 11.77
CA ASN A 234 0.81 14.89 12.53
C ASN A 234 1.03 16.04 11.55
N GLY A 235 1.28 17.24 12.07
CA GLY A 235 1.64 18.46 11.34
C GLY A 235 2.17 18.36 9.91
N ALA A 236 3.25 17.59 9.76
CA ALA A 236 4.04 17.46 8.53
C ALA A 236 3.42 16.50 7.52
N CYS A 237 2.45 15.70 7.96
CA CYS A 237 2.06 14.47 7.29
C CYS A 237 0.69 14.62 6.60
N LEU A 238 0.71 15.04 5.33
CA LEU A 238 -0.38 14.74 4.40
C LEU A 238 -0.15 13.43 3.62
N ASN A 239 1.00 12.77 3.82
CA ASN A 239 1.38 11.55 3.10
C ASN A 239 1.51 10.29 4.00
N GLY A 240 1.08 10.34 5.28
CA GLY A 240 0.97 9.16 6.17
C GLY A 240 2.30 8.48 6.47
N MET A 241 3.13 9.09 7.31
CA MET A 241 4.58 8.89 7.23
C MET A 241 5.23 7.96 8.24
N VAL A 242 4.50 7.45 9.21
CA VAL A 242 4.94 6.28 9.96
C VAL A 242 3.98 5.15 9.63
N ARG A 243 4.23 4.49 8.49
CA ARG A 243 3.46 3.30 8.09
C ARG A 243 4.09 2.07 8.69
N GLU A 244 3.57 1.61 9.81
CA GLU A 244 3.94 0.31 10.36
C GLU A 244 3.12 -0.77 9.63
N SER A 245 3.83 -1.71 8.99
CA SER A 245 3.19 -2.85 8.36
C SER A 245 2.76 -3.82 9.45
N VAL A 246 1.46 -4.02 9.58
CA VAL A 246 0.86 -4.84 10.64
C VAL A 246 0.58 -6.25 10.10
N MET A 247 0.23 -6.33 8.83
CA MET A 247 0.01 -7.58 8.13
C MET A 247 0.45 -7.44 6.68
N ARG A 248 1.20 -8.44 6.20
CA ARG A 248 1.50 -8.62 4.79
C ARG A 248 1.39 -10.10 4.45
N GLN A 249 0.43 -10.46 3.62
CA GLN A 249 0.19 -11.83 3.20
C GLN A 249 0.17 -11.93 1.67
N ILE A 250 1.15 -12.64 1.13
CA ILE A 250 1.17 -13.01 -0.29
C ILE A 250 0.11 -14.11 -0.50
N HIS A 251 -0.68 -14.02 -1.57
CA HIS A 251 -1.79 -14.93 -1.87
C HIS A 251 -1.32 -16.31 -2.36
N LEU A 252 -0.35 -16.92 -1.69
CA LEU A 252 0.16 -18.25 -1.99
C LEU A 252 -0.45 -19.24 -0.99
N GLY A 253 -1.23 -20.20 -1.52
CA GLY A 253 -1.70 -21.35 -0.76
C GLY A 253 -0.74 -22.54 -0.88
N GLY A 254 -1.06 -23.65 -0.20
CA GLY A 254 -0.38 -24.93 -0.45
C GLY A 254 -0.60 -25.40 -1.88
N ARG A 255 0.41 -26.01 -2.52
CA ARG A 255 0.23 -26.67 -3.81
C ARG A 255 -0.72 -27.85 -3.62
N LEU A 256 -1.84 -27.81 -4.33
CA LEU A 256 -2.75 -28.94 -4.39
C LEU A 256 -2.12 -30.04 -5.25
N PRO A 257 -2.30 -31.33 -4.90
CA PRO A 257 -2.00 -32.42 -5.81
C PRO A 257 -2.76 -32.23 -7.13
N GLU A 258 -2.17 -32.61 -8.26
CA GLU A 258 -2.78 -32.41 -9.59
C GLU A 258 -4.20 -32.99 -9.73
N SER A 259 -4.54 -34.00 -8.92
CA SER A 259 -5.83 -34.68 -8.88
C SER A 259 -6.92 -33.97 -8.07
N LEU A 260 -6.60 -32.92 -7.31
CA LEU A 260 -7.53 -32.27 -6.39
C LEU A 260 -7.79 -30.81 -6.78
N SER A 261 -9.02 -30.53 -7.22
CA SER A 261 -9.57 -29.18 -7.23
C SER A 261 -10.26 -28.91 -5.90
N LEU A 262 -9.94 -27.78 -5.26
CA LEU A 262 -10.71 -27.35 -4.09
C LEU A 262 -12.15 -27.01 -4.48
N SER A 263 -13.08 -27.33 -3.59
CA SER A 263 -14.48 -26.93 -3.76
C SER A 263 -14.63 -25.42 -3.64
N GLN A 264 -15.68 -24.86 -4.25
CA GLN A 264 -16.05 -23.46 -4.05
C GLN A 264 -16.19 -23.12 -2.56
N LYS A 265 -16.70 -24.06 -1.77
CA LYS A 265 -16.85 -23.91 -0.32
C LYS A 265 -15.52 -23.70 0.40
N THR A 266 -14.46 -24.37 -0.04
CA THR A 266 -13.12 -24.19 0.55
C THR A 266 -12.59 -22.78 0.28
N TYR A 267 -12.80 -22.24 -0.92
CA TYR A 267 -12.40 -20.86 -1.25
C TYR A 267 -13.17 -19.81 -0.43
N GLU A 268 -14.46 -20.04 -0.21
CA GLU A 268 -15.26 -19.19 0.68
C GLU A 268 -14.72 -19.21 2.11
N LEU A 269 -14.43 -20.39 2.67
CA LEU A 269 -13.88 -20.52 4.02
C LEU A 269 -12.49 -19.88 4.16
N ASP A 270 -11.69 -19.95 3.11
CA ASP A 270 -10.40 -19.27 3.03
C ASP A 270 -10.56 -17.75 3.11
N THR A 271 -11.50 -17.21 2.33
CA THR A 271 -11.87 -15.79 2.38
C THR A 271 -12.38 -15.41 3.77
N GLN A 272 -13.26 -16.21 4.37
CA GLN A 272 -13.79 -15.95 5.72
C GLN A 272 -12.70 -15.96 6.80
N THR A 273 -11.70 -16.81 6.67
CA THR A 273 -10.54 -16.82 7.57
C THR A 273 -9.77 -15.50 7.47
N THR A 274 -9.54 -15.00 6.24
CA THR A 274 -8.89 -13.70 6.04
C THR A 274 -9.76 -12.54 6.51
N VAL A 275 -11.08 -12.59 6.30
CA VAL A 275 -12.04 -11.61 6.84
C VAL A 275 -11.95 -11.53 8.37
N SER A 276 -11.92 -12.68 9.06
CA SER A 276 -11.76 -12.74 10.51
C SER A 276 -10.45 -12.10 10.95
N ALA A 277 -9.33 -12.50 10.33
CA ALA A 277 -8.01 -11.95 10.66
C ALA A 277 -7.93 -10.44 10.43
N VAL A 278 -8.48 -9.93 9.32
CA VAL A 278 -8.53 -8.49 9.03
C VAL A 278 -9.36 -7.75 10.07
N SER A 279 -10.47 -8.32 10.52
CA SER A 279 -11.31 -7.71 11.57
C SER A 279 -10.54 -7.63 12.89
N ASP A 280 -9.94 -8.72 13.34
CA ASP A 280 -9.16 -8.75 14.59
C ASP A 280 -7.98 -7.77 14.57
N LEU A 281 -7.25 -7.72 13.46
CA LEU A 281 -6.13 -6.80 13.32
C LEU A 281 -6.60 -5.34 13.27
N THR A 282 -7.68 -5.03 12.54
CA THR A 282 -8.25 -3.68 12.47
C THR A 282 -8.68 -3.20 13.85
N LYS A 283 -9.33 -4.07 14.63
CA LYS A 283 -9.68 -3.81 16.03
C LYS A 283 -8.45 -3.53 16.88
N GLY A 284 -7.37 -4.30 16.69
CA GLY A 284 -6.09 -4.06 17.35
C GLY A 284 -5.51 -2.67 17.03
N LEU A 285 -5.53 -2.26 15.76
CA LEU A 285 -4.98 -0.97 15.32
C LEU A 285 -5.63 0.24 15.95
N TYR A 286 -6.95 0.18 16.13
CA TYR A 286 -7.73 1.25 16.75
C TYR A 286 -8.00 1.00 18.24
N SER A 287 -7.38 -0.01 18.84
CA SER A 287 -7.52 -0.27 20.26
C SER A 287 -6.95 0.88 21.08
N LYS A 288 -7.58 1.16 22.23
CA LYS A 288 -7.12 2.20 23.15
C LYS A 288 -5.68 1.96 23.60
N ASP A 289 -5.31 0.70 23.83
CA ASP A 289 -3.97 0.32 24.29
C ASP A 289 -2.91 0.62 23.23
N THR A 290 -3.15 0.27 21.96
CA THR A 290 -2.22 0.59 20.86
C THR A 290 -2.07 2.10 20.67
N ILE A 291 -3.18 2.84 20.70
CA ILE A 291 -3.15 4.30 20.58
C ILE A 291 -2.40 4.92 21.76
N MET A 292 -2.65 4.44 22.99
CA MET A 292 -2.00 4.93 24.20
C MET A 292 -0.50 4.63 24.19
N GLN A 293 -0.09 3.43 23.75
CA GLN A 293 1.32 3.07 23.61
C GLN A 293 2.04 4.01 22.64
N LYS A 294 1.43 4.31 21.49
CA LYS A 294 1.96 5.31 20.55
C LYS A 294 2.00 6.72 21.14
N ALA A 295 1.01 7.09 21.93
CA ALA A 295 1.02 8.38 22.62
C ALA A 295 2.20 8.49 23.62
N ILE A 296 2.49 7.42 24.36
CA ILE A 296 3.63 7.33 25.28
C ILE A 296 4.96 7.42 24.52
N GLU A 297 5.10 6.74 23.37
CA GLU A 297 6.29 6.84 22.51
C GLU A 297 6.55 8.29 22.07
N ILE A 298 5.51 8.99 21.62
CA ILE A 298 5.60 10.39 21.17
C ILE A 298 5.92 11.33 22.34
N GLN A 299 5.32 11.09 23.50
CA GLN A 299 5.61 11.85 24.71
C GLN A 299 7.07 11.67 25.11
N GLY A 300 7.58 10.44 25.17
CA GLY A 300 8.98 10.14 25.48
C GLY A 300 9.95 10.75 24.47
N ALA A 301 9.67 10.66 23.17
CA ALA A 301 10.48 11.29 22.13
C ALA A 301 10.50 12.82 22.23
N SER A 302 9.40 13.42 22.70
CA SER A 302 9.31 14.87 22.91
C SER A 302 10.07 15.35 24.15
N GLU A 303 10.47 14.45 25.05
CA GLU A 303 11.22 14.80 26.26
C GLU A 303 12.74 14.67 26.10
N ILE A 304 13.20 13.87 25.14
CA ILE A 304 14.62 13.68 24.83
C ILE A 304 15.17 14.91 24.09
N ASP A 305 16.09 15.64 24.72
CA ASP A 305 16.81 16.74 24.08
C ASP A 305 17.78 16.22 23.02
N VAL A 306 17.83 16.93 21.90
CA VAL A 306 18.68 16.59 20.77
C VAL A 306 19.43 17.83 20.28
N ASP A 307 20.74 17.68 20.13
CA ASP A 307 21.57 18.59 19.34
C ASP A 307 21.45 18.19 17.86
N PHE A 308 20.73 18.98 17.08
CA PHE A 308 20.46 18.69 15.67
C PHE A 308 21.74 18.61 14.84
N ASP A 309 22.70 19.50 15.06
CA ASP A 309 23.95 19.52 14.30
C ASP A 309 24.73 18.22 14.52
N LYS A 310 24.79 17.76 15.78
CA LYS A 310 25.48 16.52 16.15
C LYS A 310 24.75 15.30 15.61
N GLU A 311 23.42 15.23 15.75
CA GLU A 311 22.65 14.08 15.24
C GLU A 311 22.65 14.00 13.72
N LEU A 312 22.48 15.11 13.00
CA LEU A 312 22.53 15.11 11.54
C LEU A 312 23.91 14.72 11.03
N LYS A 313 25.00 15.20 11.66
CA LYS A 313 26.36 14.75 11.34
C LYS A 313 26.53 13.24 11.58
N ASN A 314 26.01 12.72 12.67
CA ASN A 314 26.06 11.28 12.96
C ASN A 314 25.28 10.46 11.93
N LEU A 315 24.08 10.90 11.54
CA LEU A 315 23.28 10.25 10.49
C LEU A 315 24.00 10.25 9.14
N VAL A 316 24.69 11.34 8.81
CA VAL A 316 25.51 11.42 7.59
C VAL A 316 26.73 10.52 7.66
N GLN A 317 27.44 10.49 8.80
CA GLN A 317 28.61 9.63 8.99
C GLN A 317 28.28 8.15 8.92
N LYS A 318 27.09 7.75 9.41
CA LYS A 318 26.58 6.38 9.33
C LYS A 318 26.02 6.01 7.96
N GLY A 319 26.01 6.94 6.99
CA GLY A 319 25.43 6.72 5.67
C GLY A 319 23.90 6.68 5.64
N ALA A 320 23.23 7.03 6.74
CA ALA A 320 21.77 7.09 6.79
C ALA A 320 21.24 8.29 6.00
N LEU A 321 21.92 9.44 6.06
CA LEU A 321 21.63 10.63 5.26
C LEU A 321 22.81 10.99 4.35
N LEU A 322 22.52 11.55 3.18
CA LEU A 322 23.50 12.20 2.33
C LEU A 322 23.80 13.61 2.89
N LYS A 323 24.98 14.17 2.55
CA LYS A 323 25.39 15.50 3.03
C LYS A 323 24.43 16.63 2.65
N ASN A 324 23.84 16.55 1.46
CA ASN A 324 22.82 17.51 1.00
C ASN A 324 21.52 17.34 1.78
N GLU A 325 21.07 16.10 1.99
CA GLU A 325 19.85 15.80 2.74
C GLU A 325 19.95 16.29 4.19
N GLY A 326 21.10 16.06 4.85
CA GLY A 326 21.34 16.56 6.20
C GLY A 326 21.18 18.08 6.30
N ARG A 327 21.64 18.84 5.31
CA ARG A 327 21.50 20.30 5.26
C ARG A 327 20.06 20.74 5.01
N GLU A 328 19.31 20.06 4.15
CA GLU A 328 17.91 20.41 3.91
C GLU A 328 17.03 20.08 5.13
N VAL A 329 17.29 18.95 5.80
CA VAL A 329 16.65 18.62 7.07
C VAL A 329 16.98 19.67 8.14
N GLU A 330 18.24 20.10 8.25
CA GLU A 330 18.65 21.18 9.16
C GLU A 330 17.87 22.48 8.91
N LYS A 331 17.72 22.89 7.64
CA LYS A 331 16.92 24.06 7.27
C LYS A 331 15.46 23.92 7.73
N LEU A 332 14.83 22.76 7.50
CA LEU A 332 13.45 22.51 7.94
C LEU A 332 13.31 22.59 9.47
N LEU A 333 14.27 22.05 10.20
CA LEU A 333 14.31 22.10 11.67
C LEU A 333 14.49 23.53 12.22
N MET A 334 15.34 24.33 11.57
CA MET A 334 15.60 25.72 11.93
C MET A 334 14.44 26.65 11.57
N ASN A 335 13.84 26.47 10.39
CA ASN A 335 12.68 27.26 9.94
C ASN A 335 11.49 27.14 10.90
N ASN A 336 11.33 25.97 11.54
CA ASN A 336 10.34 25.75 12.61
C ASN A 336 8.93 26.22 12.19
N ASN A 337 8.58 25.86 10.96
CA ASN A 337 7.38 26.30 10.26
C ASN A 337 6.25 25.26 10.41
N PRO A 338 5.11 25.65 11.00
CA PRO A 338 3.94 24.78 11.10
C PRO A 338 3.40 24.27 9.76
N ASP A 339 3.57 24.99 8.65
CA ASP A 339 3.06 24.53 7.35
C ASP A 339 3.85 23.34 6.77
N ASP A 340 5.16 23.33 7.02
CA ASP A 340 6.07 22.20 6.77
C ASP A 340 5.86 21.08 7.80
N GLY A 341 5.19 21.43 8.89
CA GLY A 341 4.78 20.59 9.98
C GLY A 341 5.87 20.15 10.94
N VAL A 342 6.91 20.96 10.97
CA VAL A 342 8.02 20.85 11.90
C VAL A 342 7.90 22.01 12.88
N THR A 343 7.57 21.72 14.13
CA THR A 343 7.47 22.74 15.17
C THR A 343 7.96 22.22 16.53
N GLY A 344 8.21 23.13 17.48
CA GLY A 344 8.61 22.77 18.84
C GLY A 344 10.10 22.95 19.15
N GLY A 345 10.49 22.45 20.32
CA GLY A 345 11.85 22.51 20.86
C GLY A 345 12.80 21.49 20.22
N ALA A 346 14.09 21.61 20.53
CA ALA A 346 15.17 20.75 20.03
C ALA A 346 15.09 19.34 20.64
N THR A 347 14.13 18.55 20.16
CA THR A 347 13.76 17.25 20.71
C THR A 347 13.90 16.15 19.67
N LEU A 348 14.01 14.90 20.13
CA LEU A 348 14.04 13.74 19.23
C LEU A 348 12.78 13.69 18.34
N TRP A 349 11.62 14.04 18.90
CA TRP A 349 10.38 14.17 18.14
C TRP A 349 10.45 15.21 17.01
N LYS A 350 11.06 16.36 17.27
CA LYS A 350 11.22 17.38 16.22
C LYS A 350 12.20 16.91 15.14
N LEU A 351 13.26 16.18 15.50
CA LEU A 351 14.19 15.59 14.53
C LEU A 351 13.49 14.61 13.59
N THR A 352 12.62 13.73 14.12
CA THR A 352 11.85 12.79 13.29
C THR A 352 10.86 13.53 12.38
N GLN A 353 10.23 14.61 12.87
CA GLN A 353 9.41 15.49 12.03
C GLN A 353 10.22 16.15 10.89
N GLY A 354 11.45 16.59 11.14
CA GLY A 354 12.30 17.20 10.10
C GLY A 354 12.69 16.22 9.00
N ILE A 355 13.09 15.00 9.37
CA ILE A 355 13.46 13.94 8.41
C ILE A 355 12.24 13.53 7.57
N THR A 356 11.10 13.36 8.23
CA THR A 356 9.84 13.02 7.55
C THR A 356 9.39 14.16 6.62
N ALA A 357 9.42 15.42 7.07
CA ALA A 357 9.10 16.55 6.21
C ALA A 357 9.96 16.58 4.93
N PHE A 358 11.27 16.34 5.04
CA PHE A 358 12.18 16.23 3.89
C PHE A 358 11.86 15.05 2.96
N ALA A 359 11.49 13.89 3.53
CA ALA A 359 11.19 12.67 2.78
C ALA A 359 10.00 12.82 1.82
N ARG A 360 9.10 13.79 2.04
CA ARG A 360 7.90 14.02 1.21
C ARG A 360 8.21 14.39 -0.23
N GLU A 361 9.32 15.09 -0.45
CA GLU A 361 9.71 15.59 -1.76
C GLU A 361 10.67 14.65 -2.49
N GLN A 362 10.98 13.50 -1.88
CA GLN A 362 11.92 12.51 -2.42
C GLN A 362 11.23 11.47 -3.28
N GLN A 363 12.04 10.78 -4.09
CA GLN A 363 11.58 9.62 -4.87
C GLN A 363 11.04 8.51 -3.95
N PRO A 364 10.10 7.66 -4.42
CA PRO A 364 9.39 6.69 -3.57
C PRO A 364 10.29 5.73 -2.78
N GLU A 365 11.42 5.31 -3.34
CA GLU A 365 12.39 4.44 -2.66
C GLU A 365 13.08 5.17 -1.52
N ARG A 366 13.68 6.33 -1.81
CA ARG A 366 14.38 7.14 -0.81
C ARG A 366 13.45 7.65 0.29
N CYS A 367 12.21 7.99 -0.08
CA CYS A 367 11.14 8.35 0.86
C CYS A 367 10.95 7.25 1.93
N ARG A 368 10.90 5.97 1.54
CA ARG A 368 10.76 4.85 2.49
C ARG A 368 11.97 4.70 3.40
N GLU A 369 13.17 4.78 2.85
CA GLU A 369 14.41 4.69 3.63
C GLU A 369 14.47 5.78 4.72
N LEU A 370 14.08 7.02 4.36
CA LEU A 370 14.02 8.13 5.31
C LEU A 370 12.96 7.91 6.41
N HIS A 371 11.83 7.29 6.09
CA HIS A 371 10.83 6.93 7.10
C HIS A 371 11.33 5.82 8.03
N GLU A 372 12.04 4.82 7.50
CA GLU A 372 12.65 3.76 8.32
C GLU A 372 13.70 4.34 9.27
N ILE A 373 14.53 5.28 8.81
CA ILE A 373 15.49 6.02 9.65
C ILE A 373 14.73 6.77 10.76
N SER A 374 13.64 7.44 10.43
CA SER A 374 12.80 8.13 11.42
C SER A 374 12.20 7.15 12.45
N GLY A 375 11.76 5.96 12.03
CA GLY A 375 11.27 4.91 12.92
C GLY A 375 12.38 4.38 13.83
N GLN A 376 13.58 4.14 13.30
CA GLN A 376 14.74 3.70 14.09
C GLN A 376 15.15 4.73 15.15
N LEU A 377 14.97 6.03 14.89
CA LEU A 377 15.20 7.07 15.88
C LEU A 377 14.22 6.96 17.06
N MET A 378 12.96 6.61 16.80
CA MET A 378 11.94 6.43 17.86
C MET A 378 12.27 5.26 18.80
N ASN A 379 13.03 4.25 18.35
CA ASN A 379 13.49 3.15 19.21
C ASN A 379 14.38 3.59 20.38
N ARG A 380 14.87 4.84 20.39
CA ARG A 380 15.61 5.41 21.53
C ARG A 380 14.71 5.71 22.73
N VAL A 381 13.39 5.76 22.53
CA VAL A 381 12.42 5.91 23.62
C VAL A 381 12.32 4.59 24.36
N LYS A 382 12.79 4.58 25.62
CA LYS A 382 12.58 3.42 26.51
C LYS A 382 11.16 3.50 27.06
N ILE A 383 10.31 2.58 26.61
CA ILE A 383 8.99 2.36 27.21
C ILE A 383 9.24 1.48 28.44
N ASN A 384 9.15 2.05 29.64
CA ASN A 384 9.23 1.29 30.90
C ASN A 384 7.85 0.79 31.30
#